data_AF-A0A259SX14-F1
#
_entry.id   AF-A0A259SX14-F1
#
_cell.length_a   1.000
_cell.length_b   1.000
_cell.length_c   1.000
_cell.angle_alpha   90.00
_cell.angle_beta   90.00
_cell.angle_gamma   90.00
#
_symmetry.space_group_name_H-M   'P 1'
#
loop_
_entity.id
_entity.type
_entity.pdbx_description
1 polymer ?
#
loop_
_entity_poly.entity_id
_entity_poly.type
_entity_poly.pdbx_seq_one_letter_code
_entity_poly.pdbx_strand_id
1 'polypeptide(L)' 'MTAAPSSANQLTEFRVQTECGRLFGWSAIDEESLRREMKEKGYQIIEVQPMKEWELNKSA' A
#
# COMPACT_ATOMS: atom_id res chain seq x y z
N MET A 1 -5.96 5.97 30.92
CA MET A 1 -6.69 6.09 29.64
C MET A 1 -5.67 6.46 28.58
N THR A 2 -5.22 5.51 27.77
CA THR A 2 -4.16 5.72 26.77
C THR A 2 -4.75 6.46 25.57
N ALA A 3 -4.52 7.76 25.48
CA ALA A 3 -4.77 8.52 24.27
C ALA A 3 -3.71 8.11 23.24
N ALA A 4 -4.08 7.25 22.29
CA ALA A 4 -3.32 7.13 21.06
C ALA A 4 -3.46 8.45 20.31
N PRO A 5 -2.38 9.22 20.05
CA PRO A 5 -2.50 10.37 19.18
C PRO A 5 -2.88 9.84 17.79
N SER A 6 -4.10 10.19 17.38
CA SER A 6 -4.63 10.08 16.03
C SER A 6 -3.85 11.01 15.09
N SER A 7 -2.55 10.75 14.93
CA SER A 7 -1.83 11.20 13.74
C SER A 7 -2.32 10.29 12.62
N ALA A 8 -3.44 10.68 12.02
CA ALA A 8 -3.90 10.14 10.75
C ALA A 8 -2.86 10.52 9.68
N ASN A 9 -1.69 9.88 9.74
CA ASN A 9 -0.81 9.78 8.60
C ASN A 9 -1.67 9.05 7.57
N GLN A 10 -2.15 9.76 6.55
CA GLN A 10 -3.03 9.20 5.52
C GLN A 10 -2.23 8.19 4.69
N LEU A 11 -1.99 7.01 5.27
CA LEU A 11 -1.40 5.89 4.57
C LEU A 11 -2.43 5.42 3.57
N THR A 12 -2.06 5.45 2.31
CA THR A 12 -2.83 4.85 1.22
C THR A 12 -2.61 3.34 1.28
N GLU A 13 -3.70 2.59 1.26
CA GLU A 13 -3.63 1.14 1.11
C GLU A 13 -3.35 0.81 -0.35
N PHE A 14 -2.31 0.04 -0.58
CA PHE A 14 -1.91 -0.45 -1.88
C PHE A 14 -2.01 -1.96 -1.92
N ARG A 15 -2.52 -2.49 -3.03
CA ARG A 15 -2.44 -3.89 -3.36
C ARG A 15 -1.13 -4.12 -4.09
N VAL A 16 -0.30 -5.00 -3.54
CA VAL A 16 1.04 -5.32 -4.06
C VAL A 16 1.01 -6.74 -4.60
N GLN A 17 1.40 -6.92 -5.85
CA GLN A 17 1.67 -8.21 -6.45
C GLN A 17 3.18 -8.38 -6.62
N THR A 18 3.70 -9.47 -6.10
CA THR A 18 5.11 -9.85 -6.26
C THR A 18 5.30 -10.83 -7.39
N GLU A 19 6.52 -10.91 -7.93
CA GLU A 19 6.90 -11.82 -9.01
C GLU A 19 6.64 -13.29 -8.66
N CYS A 20 6.68 -13.63 -7.37
CA CYS A 20 6.38 -14.97 -6.86
C CYS A 20 4.88 -15.33 -6.90
N GLY A 21 4.03 -14.44 -7.44
CA GLY A 21 2.57 -14.60 -7.50
C GLY A 21 1.86 -14.33 -6.18
N ARG A 22 2.57 -13.81 -5.15
CA ARG A 22 1.95 -13.42 -3.88
C ARG A 22 1.34 -12.04 -3.99
N LEU A 23 0.08 -11.95 -3.60
CA LEU A 23 -0.70 -10.71 -3.50
C LEU A 23 -0.92 -10.39 -2.02
N PHE A 24 -0.59 -9.17 -1.60
CA PHE A 24 -0.86 -8.70 -0.25
C PHE A 24 -1.20 -7.21 -0.23
N GLY A 25 -1.88 -6.77 0.82
CA GLY A 25 -2.13 -5.35 1.09
C GLY A 25 -0.96 -4.74 1.85
N TRP A 26 -0.55 -3.54 1.47
CA TRP A 26 0.45 -2.76 2.18
C TRP A 26 0.04 -1.29 2.24
N SER A 27 0.12 -0.71 3.43
CA SER A 27 -0.23 0.70 3.67
C SER A 27 1.04 1.55 3.66
N ALA A 28 1.12 2.51 2.74
CA ALA A 28 2.25 3.42 2.60
C ALA A 28 1.77 4.85 2.30
N ILE A 29 2.65 5.83 2.43
CA ILE A 29 2.30 7.24 2.14
C ILE A 29 2.04 7.43 0.65
N ASP A 30 2.89 6.84 -0.19
CA ASP A 30 2.85 6.88 -1.65
C ASP A 30 3.44 5.58 -2.24
N GLU A 31 3.18 5.32 -3.52
CA GLU A 31 3.77 4.20 -4.25
C GLU A 31 5.30 4.18 -4.16
N GLU A 32 5.96 5.35 -4.24
CA GLU A 32 7.43 5.42 -4.19
C GLU A 32 7.96 4.93 -2.84
N SER A 33 7.32 5.34 -1.75
CA SER A 33 7.68 4.90 -0.39
C SER A 33 7.48 3.40 -0.24
N LEU A 34 6.37 2.87 -0.76
CA LEU A 34 6.08 1.45 -0.76
C LEU A 34 7.14 0.65 -1.53
N ARG A 35 7.49 1.09 -2.74
CA ARG A 35 8.52 0.44 -3.57
C ARG A 35 9.87 0.46 -2.88
N ARG A 36 10.22 1.55 -2.21
CA ARG A 36 11.46 1.65 -1.43
C ARG A 36 11.47 0.65 -0.28
N GLU A 37 10.44 0.63 0.56
CA GLU A 37 10.34 -0.31 1.68
C GLU A 37 10.37 -1.78 1.21
N MET A 38 9.71 -2.09 0.10
CA MET A 38 9.68 -3.43 -0.46
C MET A 38 11.04 -3.84 -0.99
N LYS A 39 11.75 -2.93 -1.69
CA LYS A 39 13.12 -3.16 -2.12
C LYS A 39 14.06 -3.36 -0.92
N GLU A 40 13.92 -2.55 0.13
CA GLU A 40 14.68 -2.67 1.38
C GLU A 40 14.41 -4.02 2.08
N LYS A 41 13.18 -4.54 2.00
CA LYS A 41 12.80 -5.86 2.50
C LYS A 41 13.17 -7.03 1.56
N GLY A 42 13.65 -6.75 0.35
CA GLY A 42 13.99 -7.76 -0.66
C GLY A 42 12.79 -8.32 -1.43
N TYR A 43 11.64 -7.65 -1.42
CA TYR A 43 10.49 -8.00 -2.25
C TYR A 43 10.63 -7.41 -3.66
N GLN A 44 10.50 -8.27 -4.68
CA GLN A 44 10.32 -7.85 -6.06
C GLN A 44 8.83 -7.68 -6.36
N ILE A 45 8.39 -6.43 -6.39
CA ILE A 45 7.04 -6.06 -6.80
C ILE A 45 6.97 -6.00 -8.32
N ILE A 46 5.92 -6.58 -8.90
CA ILE A 46 5.61 -6.46 -10.33
C ILE A 46 4.43 -5.52 -10.59
N GLU A 47 3.50 -5.41 -9.64
CA GLU A 47 2.32 -4.55 -9.77
C GLU A 47 1.97 -3.93 -8.42
N VAL A 48 1.65 -2.63 -8.44
CA VAL A 48 1.12 -1.88 -7.30
C VAL A 48 -0.16 -1.21 -7.76
N GLN A 49 -1.25 -1.36 -7.01
CA GLN A 49 -2.49 -0.65 -7.27
C GLN A 49 -2.99 0.06 -6.00
N PRO A 50 -3.22 1.38 -6.01
CA PRO A 50 -3.83 2.07 -4.90
C PRO A 50 -5.31 1.67 -4.75
N MET A 51 -5.72 1.29 -3.54
CA MET A 51 -7.08 0.82 -3.26
C MET A 51 -8.13 1.95 -3.42
N LYS A 52 -7.72 3.21 -3.25
CA LYS A 52 -8.57 4.40 -3.49
C LYS A 52 -9.12 4.47 -4.93
N GLU A 53 -8.35 4.04 -5.92
CA GLU A 53 -8.81 4.02 -7.33
C GLU A 53 -9.83 2.92 -7.60
N TRP A 54 -9.79 1.82 -6.83
CA TRP A 54 -10.76 0.73 -6.93
C TRP A 54 -12.15 1.15 -6.41
N GLU A 55 -12.21 1.93 -5.33
CA GLU A 55 -13.48 2.42 -4.78
C GLU A 55 -14.14 3.46 -5.67
N LEU A 56 -13.35 4.33 -6.33
CA LEU A 56 -13.87 5.31 -7.28
C LEU A 56 -14.40 4.64 -8.56
N ASN A 57 -13.72 3.62 -9.08
CA ASN A 57 -14.11 2.94 -10.32
C ASN A 57 -15.29 1.96 -10.15
N LYS A 58 -15.66 1.58 -8.91
CA LYS A 58 -16.89 0.81 -8.66
C LYS A 58 -18.16 1.65 -8.57
N SER A 59 -18.02 2.97 -8.51
CA SER A 59 -19.14 3.91 -8.36
C SER A 59 -19.45 4.69 -9.64
N ALA A 60 -18.89 4.29 -10.79
CA ALA A 60 -19.11 4.87 -12.11
C ALA A 60 -19.99 3.97 -13.01
#